data_AF-A0A7E6EMI3-F1
#
_entry.id   AF-A0A7E6EMI3-F1
#
_cell.length_a   1.000
_cell.length_b   1.000
_cell.length_c   1.000
_cell.angle_alpha   90.00
_cell.angle_beta   90.00
_cell.angle_gamma   90.00
#
_symmetry.space_group_name_H-M   'P 1'
#
loop_
_entity.id
_entity.type
_entity.pdbx_description
1 polymer ?
#
loop_
_entity_poly.entity_id
_entity_poly.type
_entity_poly.pdbx_seq_one_letter_code
_entity_poly.pdbx_strand_id
1 'polypeptide(L)'
;MNEMFQHSSTAAEKITPLLTPTPKVTRTKSRRRKSFIRKTGMSTYESFFLSPGNSSLSFTTLDTNSRGFIKSDDLVELWESYGITNAVDVLKAYNIELDRELSHTKLAAVLEDELLFTADHSPKLQAAIITCLQECKNLRCLLEEASQEKDRLIIGLRESNIRSQILAEEDDERHAALEKTLQHRLQSVEGFYQEQIKNLKEELKKDREERMDMIDEHDTMIEKMNNSYEEDNKKLKETLVATQEDLRQTQAELNESRERLRDMEKQKHKLQYQLSVEKLKAGGKKS
;
A
#
# COMPACT_ATOMS: atom_id res chain seq x y z
N MET A 1 -33.90 -16.48 54.59
CA MET A 1 -32.44 -16.50 54.80
C MET A 1 -31.85 -16.80 53.43
N ASN A 2 -31.45 -15.74 52.74
CA ASN A 2 -31.43 -15.66 51.28
C ASN A 2 -30.08 -15.09 50.85
N GLU A 3 -29.07 -15.94 50.65
CA GLU A 3 -27.77 -15.55 50.08
C GLU A 3 -27.19 -16.74 49.31
N MET A 4 -26.28 -16.43 48.38
CA MET A 4 -25.55 -17.32 47.46
C MET A 4 -26.13 -17.49 46.05
N PHE A 5 -26.16 -16.38 45.31
CA PHE A 5 -25.75 -16.37 43.90
C PHE A 5 -25.10 -15.03 43.60
N GLN A 6 -23.76 -14.96 43.71
CA GLN A 6 -22.97 -13.89 43.12
C GLN A 6 -22.01 -14.56 42.12
N HIS A 7 -22.40 -14.56 40.84
CA HIS A 7 -21.44 -14.76 39.76
C HIS A 7 -20.87 -13.41 39.37
N SER A 8 -19.54 -13.35 39.43
CA SER A 8 -18.71 -12.26 38.94
C SER A 8 -19.03 -11.96 37.48
N SER A 9 -19.60 -10.78 37.24
CA SER A 9 -19.71 -10.18 35.92
C SER A 9 -18.32 -9.70 35.50
N THR A 10 -17.61 -10.53 34.74
CA THR A 10 -16.31 -10.20 34.16
C THR A 10 -16.52 -9.10 33.12
N ALA A 11 -15.75 -8.02 33.30
CA ALA A 11 -15.87 -6.77 32.56
C ALA A 11 -15.89 -6.97 31.04
N ALA A 12 -16.93 -6.43 30.40
CA ALA A 12 -16.91 -6.17 28.97
C ALA A 12 -15.87 -5.07 28.68
N GLU A 13 -14.67 -5.49 28.29
CA GLU A 13 -13.69 -4.59 27.69
C GLU A 13 -14.30 -4.01 26.40
N LYS A 14 -14.60 -2.71 26.46
CA LYS A 14 -14.99 -1.92 25.31
C LYS A 14 -13.85 -1.94 24.28
N ILE A 15 -14.00 -2.78 23.26
CA ILE A 15 -13.21 -2.72 22.04
C ILE A 15 -13.46 -1.34 21.42
N THR A 16 -12.51 -0.46 21.61
CA THR A 16 -12.51 0.87 21.01
C THR A 16 -11.91 0.71 19.62
N PRO A 17 -12.63 1.00 18.52
CA PRO A 17 -12.04 0.94 17.19
C PRO A 17 -11.02 2.08 17.08
N LEU A 18 -9.74 1.72 17.02
CA LEU A 18 -8.65 2.65 16.72
C LEU A 18 -8.72 3.02 15.23
N LEU A 19 -9.68 3.88 14.88
CA LEU A 19 -9.70 4.61 13.61
C LEU A 19 -8.55 5.60 13.64
N THR A 20 -7.38 5.17 13.19
CA THR A 20 -6.29 6.10 12.86
C THR A 20 -6.67 6.85 11.58
N PRO A 21 -6.50 8.18 11.55
CA PRO A 21 -6.86 8.98 10.41
C PRO A 21 -5.97 8.59 9.22
N THR A 22 -6.60 8.23 8.11
CA THR A 22 -5.96 8.07 6.80
C THR A 22 -5.08 9.29 6.51
N PRO A 23 -3.82 9.12 6.07
CA PRO A 23 -3.05 10.24 5.58
C PRO A 23 -3.77 10.77 4.33
N LYS A 24 -4.28 12.01 4.42
CA LYS A 24 -4.74 12.74 3.25
C LYS A 24 -3.54 12.86 2.31
N VAL A 25 -3.56 12.10 1.23
CA VAL A 25 -2.64 12.29 0.10
C VAL A 25 -2.96 13.67 -0.47
N THR A 26 -2.21 14.67 -0.02
CA THR A 26 -2.21 16.00 -0.60
C THR A 26 -1.61 15.88 -2.00
N ARG A 27 -2.50 15.78 -3.00
CA ARG A 27 -2.15 16.05 -4.40
C ARG A 27 -1.52 17.43 -4.46
N THR A 28 -0.20 17.47 -4.57
CA THR A 28 0.57 18.68 -4.85
C THR A 28 0.12 19.18 -6.22
N LYS A 29 -0.60 20.30 -6.22
CA LYS A 29 -1.01 20.98 -7.44
C LYS A 29 0.25 21.42 -8.19
N SER A 30 0.53 20.74 -9.30
CA SER A 30 1.57 21.12 -10.25
C SER A 30 1.43 22.60 -10.62
N ARG A 31 2.40 23.39 -10.20
CA ARG A 31 2.48 24.83 -10.44
C ARG A 31 2.90 25.03 -11.89
N ARG A 32 1.90 25.19 -12.78
CA ARG A 32 2.07 25.65 -14.16
C ARG A 32 2.86 26.97 -14.14
N ARG A 33 4.17 26.93 -14.39
CA ARG A 33 4.98 28.13 -14.62
C ARG A 33 4.53 28.72 -15.94
N LYS A 34 3.90 29.90 -15.89
CA LYS A 34 3.67 30.74 -17.08
C LYS A 34 5.05 31.06 -17.65
N SER A 35 5.31 30.62 -18.87
CA SER A 35 6.48 30.99 -19.64
C SER A 35 6.47 32.50 -19.84
N PHE A 36 7.57 33.12 -19.41
CA PHE A 36 7.85 34.53 -19.57
C PHE A 36 8.14 34.77 -21.06
N ILE A 37 7.20 35.33 -21.80
CA ILE A 37 7.46 35.84 -23.15
C ILE A 37 8.34 37.08 -22.96
N ARG A 38 9.66 36.90 -23.09
CA ARG A 38 10.56 38.01 -23.36
C ARG A 38 10.23 38.47 -24.78
N LYS A 39 9.52 39.60 -24.89
CA LYS A 39 9.58 40.43 -26.08
C LYS A 39 11.03 40.89 -26.21
N THR A 40 11.83 40.21 -27.01
CA THR A 40 13.06 40.81 -27.53
C THR A 40 12.62 41.95 -28.43
N GLY A 41 12.94 43.16 -27.99
CA GLY A 41 12.76 44.36 -28.78
C GLY A 41 13.49 44.17 -30.10
N MET A 42 12.78 44.47 -31.17
CA MET A 42 13.33 44.73 -32.49
C MET A 42 14.33 45.86 -32.30
N SER A 43 15.60 45.49 -32.12
CA SER A 43 16.70 46.45 -31.98
C SER A 43 16.80 47.16 -33.31
N THR A 44 16.59 48.47 -33.23
CA THR A 44 16.95 49.51 -34.19
C THR A 44 17.70 49.00 -35.42
N TYR A 45 17.11 49.25 -36.58
CA TYR A 45 17.78 49.39 -37.86
C TYR A 45 18.92 50.40 -37.69
N GLU A 46 20.07 49.96 -37.18
CA GLU A 46 21.30 50.70 -37.31
C GLU A 46 21.62 50.63 -38.79
N SER A 47 21.35 51.73 -39.47
CA SER A 47 21.65 51.94 -40.87
C SER A 47 23.17 51.79 -41.05
N PHE A 48 23.60 50.57 -41.37
CA PHE A 48 24.91 50.28 -41.95
C PHE A 48 24.93 50.87 -43.37
N PHE A 49 24.84 52.20 -43.47
CA PHE A 49 25.27 52.92 -44.65
C PHE A 49 26.72 52.53 -44.90
N LEU A 50 27.01 52.15 -46.14
CA LEU A 50 28.31 51.74 -46.65
C LEU A 50 29.39 52.73 -46.19
N SER A 51 30.04 52.42 -45.06
CA SER A 51 31.28 53.09 -44.69
C SER A 51 32.35 52.49 -45.60
N PRO A 52 33.10 53.31 -46.35
CA PRO A 52 34.26 52.83 -47.09
C PRO A 52 35.22 52.21 -46.08
N GLY A 53 35.41 50.88 -46.13
CA GLY A 53 36.33 50.15 -45.24
C GLY A 53 35.73 48.97 -44.46
N ASN A 54 34.41 48.76 -44.46
CA ASN A 54 33.80 47.54 -43.89
C ASN A 54 33.41 46.59 -45.03
N SER A 55 34.40 45.92 -45.63
CA SER A 55 34.18 45.02 -46.77
C SER A 55 33.18 43.93 -46.42
N SER A 56 32.10 43.83 -47.20
CA SER A 56 31.02 42.88 -46.97
C SER A 56 31.15 41.62 -47.83
N LEU A 57 32.01 41.65 -48.84
CA LEU A 57 32.33 40.49 -49.65
C LEU A 57 33.30 39.60 -48.86
N SER A 58 32.83 38.43 -48.44
CA SER A 58 33.65 37.42 -47.81
C SER A 58 33.63 36.16 -48.68
N PHE A 59 34.76 35.86 -49.29
CA PHE A 59 35.03 34.67 -50.10
C PHE A 59 35.60 33.55 -49.22
N THR A 60 35.19 33.49 -47.94
CA THR A 60 35.63 32.45 -46.98
C THR A 60 35.30 31.03 -47.45
N THR A 61 34.29 30.86 -48.30
CA THR A 61 33.97 29.57 -48.94
C THR A 61 35.03 29.10 -49.94
N LEU A 62 35.76 30.04 -50.57
CA LEU A 62 36.86 29.73 -51.50
C LEU A 62 38.22 29.62 -50.79
N ASP A 63 38.38 30.26 -49.64
CA ASP A 63 39.58 30.16 -48.80
C ASP A 63 39.51 28.91 -47.89
N THR A 64 39.59 27.73 -48.50
CA THR A 64 39.52 26.42 -47.82
C THR A 64 40.59 26.21 -46.75
N ASN A 65 41.71 26.95 -46.83
CA ASN A 65 42.85 26.86 -45.91
C ASN A 65 42.93 28.02 -44.92
N SER A 66 41.96 28.95 -44.93
CA SER A 66 41.93 30.17 -44.09
C SER A 66 43.23 30.99 -44.15
N ARG A 67 43.91 31.01 -45.31
CA ARG A 67 45.20 31.70 -45.50
C ARG A 67 45.04 33.12 -46.02
N GLY A 68 43.82 33.53 -46.37
CA GLY A 68 43.53 34.82 -47.00
C GLY A 68 43.84 34.87 -48.49
N PHE A 69 44.06 33.71 -49.12
CA PHE A 69 44.43 33.57 -50.52
C PHE A 69 43.55 32.56 -51.25
N ILE A 70 43.19 32.88 -52.49
CA ILE A 70 42.30 32.10 -53.35
C ILE A 70 43.04 31.80 -54.65
N LYS A 71 42.97 30.57 -55.16
CA LYS A 71 43.51 30.26 -56.48
C LYS A 71 42.62 30.87 -57.56
N SER A 72 43.24 31.44 -58.59
CA SER A 72 42.48 32.06 -59.68
C SER A 72 41.56 31.05 -60.40
N ASP A 73 41.98 29.79 -60.53
CA ASP A 73 41.18 28.73 -61.16
C ASP A 73 39.90 28.43 -60.39
N ASP A 74 39.98 28.30 -59.05
CA ASP A 74 38.84 28.04 -58.18
C ASP A 74 37.82 29.22 -58.22
N LEU A 75 38.32 30.44 -58.40
CA LEU A 75 37.47 31.64 -58.54
C LEU A 75 36.78 31.69 -59.91
N VAL A 76 37.49 31.34 -60.99
CA VAL A 76 36.93 31.24 -62.34
C VAL A 76 35.84 30.18 -62.38
N GLU A 77 36.10 28.99 -61.84
CA GLU A 77 35.11 27.91 -61.76
C GLU A 77 33.87 28.34 -60.95
N LEU A 78 34.07 29.05 -59.82
CA LEU A 78 32.95 29.57 -59.04
C LEU A 78 32.11 30.56 -59.86
N TRP A 79 32.74 31.53 -60.52
CA TRP A 79 32.02 32.54 -61.29
C TRP A 79 31.29 31.94 -62.49
N GLU A 80 31.90 30.97 -63.17
CA GLU A 80 31.25 30.19 -64.23
C GLU A 80 30.05 29.41 -63.70
N SER A 81 30.13 28.83 -62.50
CA SER A 81 29.00 28.16 -61.83
C SER A 81 27.84 29.10 -61.50
N TYR A 82 28.12 30.39 -61.30
CA TYR A 82 27.13 31.45 -61.14
C TYR A 82 26.65 32.04 -62.48
N GLY A 83 27.13 31.51 -63.62
CA GLY A 83 26.70 31.88 -64.96
C GLY A 83 27.53 32.99 -65.61
N ILE A 84 28.68 33.37 -65.05
CA ILE A 84 29.60 34.36 -65.62
C ILE A 84 30.54 33.67 -66.60
N THR A 85 30.23 33.73 -67.90
CA THR A 85 30.95 32.99 -68.96
C THR A 85 32.28 33.62 -69.39
N ASN A 86 32.58 34.84 -68.94
CA ASN A 86 33.79 35.60 -69.27
C ASN A 86 34.66 35.88 -68.02
N ALA A 87 34.61 35.01 -67.01
CA ALA A 87 35.28 35.20 -65.73
C ALA A 87 36.79 35.49 -65.86
N VAL A 88 37.48 34.81 -66.77
CA VAL A 88 38.91 35.03 -67.06
C VAL A 88 39.19 36.44 -67.59
N ASP A 89 38.35 36.94 -68.48
CA ASP A 89 38.53 38.27 -69.09
C ASP A 89 38.20 39.38 -68.10
N VAL A 90 37.21 39.14 -67.23
CA VAL A 90 36.86 40.04 -66.12
C VAL A 90 38.02 40.18 -65.14
N LEU A 91 38.67 39.07 -64.74
CA LEU A 91 39.85 39.14 -63.85
C LEU A 91 41.03 39.89 -64.48
N LYS A 92 41.28 39.68 -65.77
CA LYS A 92 42.31 40.42 -66.52
C LYS A 92 42.01 41.91 -66.61
N ALA A 93 40.75 42.30 -66.79
CA ALA A 93 40.32 43.70 -66.82
C ALA A 93 40.61 44.43 -65.50
N TYR A 94 40.57 43.71 -64.38
CA TYR A 94 40.94 44.22 -63.05
C TYR A 94 42.45 44.12 -62.73
N ASN A 95 43.27 43.78 -63.72
CA ASN A 95 44.72 43.65 -63.58
C ASN A 95 45.14 42.57 -62.55
N ILE A 96 44.32 41.52 -62.43
CA ILE A 96 44.52 40.38 -61.53
C ILE A 96 45.28 39.27 -62.29
N GLU A 97 46.45 38.88 -61.79
CA GLU A 97 47.29 37.84 -62.41
C GLU A 97 46.70 36.45 -62.14
N LEU A 98 46.39 35.68 -63.19
CA LEU A 98 45.79 34.35 -63.09
C LEU A 98 46.76 33.26 -62.59
N ASP A 99 48.07 33.49 -62.67
CA ASP A 99 49.11 32.52 -62.30
C ASP A 99 49.49 32.56 -60.80
N ARG A 100 48.84 33.41 -59.99
CA ARG A 100 49.16 33.60 -58.56
C ARG A 100 47.96 33.40 -57.64
N GLU A 101 48.28 33.07 -56.38
CA GLU A 101 47.35 33.14 -55.27
C GLU A 101 46.85 34.59 -55.06
N LEU A 102 45.54 34.77 -55.17
CA LEU A 102 44.87 36.07 -55.09
C LEU A 102 44.50 36.38 -53.65
N SER A 103 44.92 37.52 -53.14
CA SER A 103 44.50 37.96 -51.81
C SER A 103 42.99 38.25 -51.82
N HIS A 104 42.26 37.54 -50.96
CA HIS A 104 40.82 37.67 -50.81
C HIS A 104 40.39 39.12 -50.54
N THR A 105 41.13 39.84 -49.68
CA THR A 105 40.84 41.24 -49.33
C THR A 105 41.07 42.20 -50.49
N LYS A 106 42.10 41.94 -51.32
CA LYS A 106 42.38 42.74 -52.51
C LYS A 106 41.32 42.55 -53.58
N LEU A 107 40.86 41.31 -53.79
CA LEU A 107 39.77 41.01 -54.72
C LEU A 107 38.45 41.65 -54.25
N ALA A 108 38.11 41.52 -52.96
CA ALA A 108 36.93 42.15 -52.39
C ALA A 108 36.95 43.68 -52.56
N ALA A 109 38.09 44.32 -52.30
CA ALA A 109 38.24 45.77 -52.45
C ALA A 109 38.09 46.25 -53.90
N VAL A 110 38.68 45.53 -54.88
CA VAL A 110 38.57 45.89 -56.30
C VAL A 110 37.13 45.75 -56.81
N LEU A 111 36.43 44.70 -56.41
CA LEU A 111 35.03 44.49 -56.81
C LEU A 111 34.06 45.45 -56.09
N GLU A 112 34.34 45.82 -54.85
CA GLU A 112 33.57 46.83 -54.12
C GLU A 112 33.78 48.25 -54.70
N ASP A 113 35.01 48.58 -55.11
CA ASP A 113 35.32 49.86 -55.76
C ASP A 113 34.63 49.95 -57.11
N GLU A 114 34.66 48.88 -57.92
CA GLU A 114 33.90 48.85 -59.18
C GLU A 114 32.40 49.01 -58.95
N LEU A 115 31.83 48.29 -57.97
CA LEU A 115 30.40 48.37 -57.66
C LEU A 115 29.95 49.78 -57.24
N LEU A 116 30.88 50.57 -56.68
CA LEU A 116 30.64 51.94 -56.21
C LEU A 116 30.99 52.99 -57.26
N PHE A 117 31.95 52.71 -58.15
CA PHE A 117 32.58 53.66 -59.06
C PHE A 117 32.17 53.52 -60.53
N THR A 118 31.40 52.50 -60.91
CA THR A 118 30.83 52.40 -62.28
C THR A 118 29.97 53.64 -62.59
N ALA A 119 30.56 54.61 -63.28
CA ALA A 119 29.98 55.92 -63.60
C ALA A 119 28.76 55.84 -64.54
N ASP A 120 28.49 54.66 -65.11
CA ASP A 120 27.42 54.39 -66.09
C ASP A 120 26.22 53.62 -65.53
N HIS A 121 26.21 53.25 -64.24
CA HIS A 121 25.02 52.65 -63.63
C HIS A 121 24.02 53.73 -63.22
N SER A 122 22.80 53.66 -63.77
CA SER A 122 21.69 54.50 -63.32
C SER A 122 21.55 54.39 -61.79
N PRO A 123 21.35 55.49 -61.05
CA PRO A 123 21.21 55.48 -59.58
C PRO A 123 20.10 54.53 -59.09
N LYS A 124 19.13 54.20 -59.96
CA LYS A 124 18.10 53.19 -59.71
C LYS A 124 18.66 51.77 -59.60
N LEU A 125 19.61 51.41 -60.47
CA LEU A 125 20.25 50.09 -60.47
C LEU A 125 21.16 49.94 -59.25
N GLN A 126 21.93 50.97 -58.93
CA GLN A 126 22.78 50.99 -57.74
C GLN A 126 21.96 50.83 -56.46
N ALA A 127 20.83 51.55 -56.33
CA ALA A 127 19.92 51.37 -55.21
C ALA A 127 19.36 49.93 -55.13
N ALA A 128 18.92 49.36 -56.25
CA ALA A 128 18.41 47.99 -56.27
C ALA A 128 19.47 46.96 -55.83
N ILE A 129 20.71 47.10 -56.31
CA ILE A 129 21.82 46.20 -55.95
C ILE A 129 22.17 46.33 -54.46
N ILE A 130 22.32 47.55 -53.94
CA ILE A 130 22.62 47.79 -52.53
C ILE A 130 21.50 47.25 -51.63
N THR A 131 20.24 47.46 -52.01
CA THR A 131 19.09 46.90 -51.27
C THR A 131 19.13 45.37 -51.28
N CYS A 132 19.40 44.72 -52.41
CA CYS A 132 19.49 43.26 -52.47
C CYS A 132 20.65 42.70 -51.64
N LEU A 133 21.81 43.36 -51.68
CA LEU A 133 22.96 42.97 -50.86
C LEU A 133 22.67 43.12 -49.37
N GLN A 134 22.05 44.23 -48.97
CA GLN A 134 21.68 44.44 -47.57
C GLN A 134 20.62 43.43 -47.12
N GLU A 135 19.65 43.11 -47.97
CA GLU A 135 18.66 42.08 -47.69
C GLU A 135 19.31 40.70 -47.51
N CYS A 136 20.29 40.34 -48.35
CA CYS A 136 21.05 39.10 -48.16
C CYS A 136 21.79 39.07 -46.81
N LYS A 137 22.34 40.19 -46.34
CA LYS A 137 22.98 40.27 -45.01
C LYS A 137 21.95 40.12 -43.90
N ASN A 138 20.82 40.82 -44.00
CA ASN A 138 19.74 40.74 -43.02
C ASN A 138 19.23 39.29 -42.92
N LEU A 139 18.99 38.62 -44.05
CA LEU A 139 18.56 37.22 -44.09
C LEU A 139 19.59 36.27 -43.46
N ARG A 140 20.89 36.52 -43.65
CA ARG A 140 21.96 35.75 -42.98
C ARG A 140 21.93 35.94 -41.47
N CYS A 141 21.80 37.17 -40.98
CA CYS A 141 21.69 37.43 -39.54
C CYS A 141 20.45 36.75 -38.94
N LEU A 142 19.29 36.87 -39.61
CA LEU A 142 18.05 36.22 -39.19
C LEU A 142 18.18 34.68 -39.16
N LEU A 143 18.89 34.10 -40.13
CA LEU A 143 19.17 32.66 -40.15
C LEU A 143 20.05 32.24 -38.97
N GLU A 144 21.07 33.03 -38.65
CA GLU A 144 21.95 32.75 -37.52
C GLU A 144 21.19 32.85 -36.19
N GLU A 145 20.40 33.90 -35.99
CA GLU A 145 19.52 34.06 -34.82
C GLU A 145 18.53 32.89 -34.70
N ALA A 146 17.90 32.50 -35.81
CA ALA A 146 16.98 31.36 -35.84
C ALA A 146 17.70 30.05 -35.50
N SER A 147 18.94 29.85 -35.98
CA SER A 147 19.72 28.67 -35.63
C SER A 147 20.08 28.64 -34.15
N GLN A 148 20.49 29.77 -33.58
CA GLN A 148 20.79 29.88 -32.15
C GLN A 148 19.55 29.61 -31.30
N GLU A 149 18.39 30.14 -31.68
CA GLU A 149 17.14 29.89 -30.95
C GLU A 149 16.71 28.42 -31.06
N LYS A 150 16.82 27.82 -32.25
CA LYS A 150 16.59 26.38 -32.44
C LYS A 150 17.49 25.55 -31.52
N ASP A 151 18.78 25.88 -31.42
CA ASP A 151 19.71 25.17 -30.54
C ASP A 151 19.35 25.33 -29.05
N ARG A 152 18.94 26.54 -28.63
CA ARG A 152 18.43 26.79 -27.27
C ARG A 152 17.17 25.98 -26.97
N LEU A 153 16.23 25.91 -27.92
CA LEU A 153 15.01 25.11 -27.77
C LEU A 153 15.32 23.61 -27.69
N ILE A 154 16.30 23.12 -28.46
CA ILE A 154 16.75 21.73 -28.37
C ILE A 154 17.33 21.43 -27.00
N ILE A 155 18.18 22.32 -26.46
CA ILE A 155 18.75 22.17 -25.10
C ILE A 155 17.62 22.17 -24.06
N GLY A 156 16.73 23.15 -24.10
CA GLY A 156 15.61 23.24 -23.17
C GLY A 156 14.65 22.04 -23.24
N LEU A 157 14.41 21.51 -24.45
CA LEU A 157 13.63 20.29 -24.63
C LEU A 157 14.32 19.08 -24.00
N ARG A 158 15.63 18.92 -24.22
CA ARG A 158 16.42 17.82 -23.62
C ARG A 158 16.43 17.91 -22.10
N GLU A 159 16.70 19.08 -21.54
CA GLU A 159 16.68 19.30 -20.08
C GLU A 159 15.29 19.01 -19.48
N SER A 160 14.22 19.47 -20.15
CA SER A 160 12.86 19.19 -19.72
C SER A 160 12.55 17.70 -19.78
N ASN A 161 13.01 16.99 -20.82
CA ASN A 161 12.79 15.56 -20.97
C ASN A 161 13.53 14.76 -19.89
N ILE A 162 14.80 15.09 -19.62
CA ILE A 162 15.59 14.48 -18.54
C ILE A 162 14.90 14.70 -17.19
N ARG A 163 14.46 15.93 -16.91
CA ARG A 163 13.73 16.24 -15.68
C ARG A 163 12.43 15.46 -15.58
N SER A 164 11.68 15.34 -16.66
CA SER A 164 10.45 14.54 -16.71
C SER A 164 10.71 13.06 -16.44
N GLN A 165 11.81 12.51 -16.97
CA GLN A 165 12.20 11.14 -16.72
C GLN A 165 12.58 10.91 -15.24
N ILE A 166 13.41 11.77 -14.66
CA ILE A 166 13.78 11.68 -13.23
C ILE A 166 12.52 11.73 -12.35
N LEU A 167 11.58 12.64 -12.65
CA LEU A 167 10.35 12.73 -11.89
C LEU A 167 9.46 11.49 -12.02
N ALA A 168 9.46 10.82 -13.18
CA ALA A 168 8.73 9.57 -13.36
C ALA A 168 9.38 8.44 -12.54
N GLU A 169 10.72 8.33 -12.58
CA GLU A 169 11.47 7.36 -11.78
C GLU A 169 11.28 7.60 -10.27
N GLU A 170 11.32 8.86 -9.81
CA GLU A 170 11.05 9.21 -8.41
C GLU A 170 9.61 8.85 -7.99
N ASP A 171 8.62 9.04 -8.86
CA ASP A 171 7.23 8.69 -8.57
C ASP A 171 7.07 7.17 -8.47
N ASP A 172 7.65 6.41 -9.41
CA ASP A 172 7.66 4.96 -9.40
C ASP A 172 8.36 4.40 -8.15
N GLU A 173 9.51 4.95 -7.75
CA GLU A 173 10.23 4.55 -6.53
C GLU A 173 9.39 4.80 -5.27
N ARG A 174 8.73 5.97 -5.19
CA ARG A 174 7.85 6.29 -4.06
C ARG A 174 6.62 5.38 -4.03
N HIS A 175 6.05 5.09 -5.19
CA HIS A 175 4.93 4.16 -5.31
C HIS A 175 5.33 2.75 -4.87
N ALA A 176 6.46 2.24 -5.32
CA ALA A 176 6.98 0.94 -4.90
C ALA A 176 7.27 0.89 -3.39
N ALA A 177 7.87 1.94 -2.82
CA ALA A 177 8.15 2.01 -1.39
C ALA A 177 6.86 2.04 -0.54
N LEU A 178 5.85 2.80 -1.00
CA LEU A 178 4.56 2.89 -0.34
C LEU A 178 3.83 1.54 -0.40
N GLU A 179 3.77 0.91 -1.59
CA GLU A 179 3.12 -0.38 -1.78
C GLU A 179 3.78 -1.46 -0.91
N LYS A 180 5.12 -1.52 -0.89
CA LYS A 180 5.86 -2.43 0.00
C LYS A 180 5.53 -2.21 1.48
N THR A 181 5.44 -0.95 1.91
CA THR A 181 5.09 -0.61 3.30
C THR A 181 3.65 -1.02 3.64
N LEU A 182 2.71 -0.77 2.72
CA LEU A 182 1.31 -1.15 2.89
C LEU A 182 1.15 -2.67 2.91
N GLN A 183 1.86 -3.39 2.04
CA GLN A 183 1.87 -4.85 2.01
C GLN A 183 2.40 -5.43 3.32
N HIS A 184 3.52 -4.93 3.84
CA HIS A 184 4.04 -5.36 5.14
C HIS A 184 3.07 -5.06 6.28
N ARG A 185 2.43 -3.88 6.28
CA ARG A 185 1.43 -3.53 7.29
C ARG A 185 0.22 -4.45 7.22
N LEU A 186 -0.26 -4.77 6.02
CA LEU A 186 -1.37 -5.69 5.82
C LEU A 186 -1.02 -7.08 6.35
N GLN A 187 0.13 -7.62 5.94
CA GLN A 187 0.61 -8.93 6.42
C GLN A 187 0.77 -8.98 7.95
N SER A 188 1.27 -7.90 8.56
CA SER A 188 1.41 -7.82 10.02
C SER A 188 0.05 -7.85 10.73
N VAL A 189 -0.94 -7.11 10.21
CA VAL A 189 -2.29 -7.07 10.78
C VAL A 189 -3.01 -8.40 10.55
N GLU A 190 -2.92 -8.96 9.36
CA GLU A 190 -3.47 -10.28 9.04
C GLU A 190 -2.86 -11.37 9.93
N GLY A 191 -1.53 -11.37 10.09
CA GLY A 191 -0.83 -12.30 10.97
C GLY A 191 -1.29 -12.18 12.44
N PHE A 192 -1.38 -10.95 12.95
CA PHE A 192 -1.88 -10.69 14.30
C PHE A 192 -3.29 -11.25 14.52
N TYR A 193 -4.23 -10.98 13.60
CA TYR A 193 -5.59 -11.50 13.74
C TYR A 193 -5.68 -13.01 13.54
N GLN A 194 -4.87 -13.59 12.66
CA GLN A 194 -4.79 -15.05 12.50
C GLN A 194 -4.30 -15.72 13.78
N GLU A 195 -3.29 -15.16 14.44
CA GLU A 195 -2.78 -15.64 15.73
C GLU A 195 -3.84 -15.51 16.84
N GLN A 196 -4.51 -14.35 16.94
CA GLN A 196 -5.60 -14.16 17.90
C GLN A 196 -6.74 -15.16 17.69
N ILE A 197 -7.14 -15.42 16.45
CA ILE A 197 -8.17 -16.42 16.13
C ILE A 197 -7.69 -17.83 16.50
N LYS A 198 -6.42 -18.15 16.26
CA LYS A 198 -5.84 -19.44 16.63
C LYS A 198 -5.86 -19.63 18.15
N ASN A 199 -5.40 -18.65 18.92
CA ASN A 199 -5.39 -18.69 20.38
C ASN A 199 -6.81 -18.87 20.94
N LEU A 200 -7.78 -18.08 20.45
CA LEU A 200 -9.19 -18.21 20.87
C LEU A 200 -9.79 -19.58 20.54
N LYS A 201 -9.42 -20.19 19.41
CA LYS A 201 -9.86 -21.55 19.06
C LYS A 201 -9.25 -22.59 20.00
N GLU A 202 -7.99 -22.43 20.38
CA GLU A 202 -7.31 -23.32 21.33
C GLU A 202 -7.90 -23.18 22.74
N GLU A 203 -8.14 -21.95 23.21
CA GLU A 203 -8.83 -21.68 24.47
C GLU A 203 -10.24 -22.26 24.51
N LEU A 204 -11.04 -22.05 23.45
CA LEU A 204 -12.38 -22.62 23.35
C LEU A 204 -12.36 -24.15 23.34
N LYS A 205 -11.36 -24.75 22.68
CA LYS A 205 -11.18 -26.20 22.67
C LYS A 205 -10.87 -26.70 24.08
N LYS A 206 -9.92 -26.07 24.76
CA LYS A 206 -9.53 -26.40 26.14
C LYS A 206 -10.71 -26.27 27.11
N ASP A 207 -11.44 -25.16 27.06
CA ASP A 207 -12.61 -24.93 27.92
C ASP A 207 -13.75 -25.94 27.66
N ARG A 208 -13.89 -26.44 26.41
CA ARG A 208 -14.81 -27.53 26.11
C ARG A 208 -14.35 -28.87 26.67
N GLU A 209 -13.05 -29.17 26.59
CA GLU A 209 -12.45 -30.38 27.15
C GLU A 209 -12.58 -30.38 28.69
N GLU A 210 -12.20 -29.29 29.36
CA GLU A 210 -12.34 -29.14 30.82
C GLU A 210 -13.80 -29.29 31.28
N ARG A 211 -14.75 -28.72 30.53
CA ARG A 211 -16.19 -28.89 30.84
C ARG A 211 -16.66 -30.31 30.62
N MET A 212 -16.16 -31.02 29.61
CA MET A 212 -16.50 -32.43 29.39
C MET A 212 -15.97 -33.28 30.55
N ASP A 213 -14.70 -33.09 30.93
CA ASP A 213 -14.07 -33.81 32.04
C ASP A 213 -14.85 -33.59 33.36
N MET A 214 -15.32 -32.37 33.60
CA MET A 214 -16.15 -32.04 34.77
C MET A 214 -17.53 -32.72 34.73
N ILE A 215 -18.16 -32.81 33.55
CA ILE A 215 -19.44 -33.54 33.39
C ILE A 215 -19.22 -35.03 33.68
N ASP A 216 -18.17 -35.63 33.10
CA ASP A 216 -17.84 -37.04 33.31
C ASP A 216 -17.54 -37.32 34.79
N GLU A 217 -16.82 -36.43 35.48
CA GLU A 217 -16.56 -36.56 36.92
C GLU A 217 -17.87 -36.51 37.74
N HIS A 218 -18.76 -35.57 37.44
CA HIS A 218 -20.06 -35.48 38.11
C HIS A 218 -20.94 -36.71 37.84
N ASP A 219 -20.98 -37.19 36.61
CA ASP A 219 -21.75 -38.38 36.25
C ASP A 219 -21.24 -39.61 37.01
N THR A 220 -19.92 -39.82 37.09
CA THR A 220 -19.34 -40.93 37.88
C THR A 220 -19.62 -40.78 39.37
N MET A 221 -19.66 -39.55 39.90
CA MET A 221 -19.97 -39.28 41.30
C MET A 221 -21.43 -39.57 41.62
N ILE A 222 -22.35 -39.15 40.74
CA ILE A 222 -23.78 -39.44 40.87
C ILE A 222 -24.03 -40.94 40.80
N GLU A 223 -23.39 -41.65 39.87
CA GLU A 223 -23.52 -43.10 39.74
C GLU A 223 -23.07 -43.83 41.01
N LYS A 224 -21.91 -43.46 41.58
CA LYS A 224 -21.43 -44.01 42.87
C LYS A 224 -22.42 -43.75 44.01
N MET A 225 -22.96 -42.54 44.08
CA MET A 225 -23.92 -42.17 45.12
C MET A 225 -25.23 -42.94 44.96
N ASN A 226 -25.73 -43.10 43.73
CA ASN A 226 -26.92 -43.89 43.45
C ASN A 226 -26.73 -45.36 43.84
N ASN A 227 -25.59 -45.96 43.49
CA ASN A 227 -25.25 -47.33 43.88
C ASN A 227 -25.20 -47.49 45.41
N SER A 228 -24.62 -46.52 46.13
CA SER A 228 -24.63 -46.52 47.60
C SER A 228 -26.05 -46.45 48.17
N TYR A 229 -26.91 -45.58 47.62
CA TYR A 229 -28.31 -45.49 48.05
C TYR A 229 -29.09 -46.78 47.76
N GLU A 230 -28.84 -47.43 46.62
CA GLU A 230 -29.44 -48.71 46.28
C GLU A 230 -29.02 -49.83 47.24
N GLU A 231 -27.74 -49.89 47.60
CA GLU A 231 -27.22 -50.84 48.60
C GLU A 231 -27.85 -50.61 49.98
N ASP A 232 -27.92 -49.36 50.44
CA ASP A 232 -28.50 -49.04 51.74
C ASP A 232 -30.01 -49.31 51.77
N ASN A 233 -30.72 -49.01 50.69
CA ASN A 233 -32.13 -49.36 50.54
C ASN A 233 -32.33 -50.88 50.57
N LYS A 234 -31.45 -51.65 49.93
CA LYS A 234 -31.46 -53.11 50.00
C LYS A 234 -31.25 -53.62 51.43
N LYS A 235 -30.25 -53.11 52.16
CA LYS A 235 -29.99 -53.47 53.57
C LYS A 235 -31.18 -53.13 54.47
N LEU A 236 -31.79 -51.96 54.28
CA LEU A 236 -32.97 -51.54 55.03
C LEU A 236 -34.17 -52.44 54.77
N LYS A 237 -34.41 -52.83 53.50
CA LYS A 237 -35.44 -53.80 53.14
C LYS A 237 -35.19 -55.17 53.77
N GLU A 238 -33.95 -55.68 53.73
CA GLU A 238 -33.57 -56.94 54.37
C GLU A 238 -33.80 -56.90 55.89
N THR A 239 -33.40 -55.79 56.53
CA THR A 239 -33.62 -55.58 57.98
C THR A 239 -35.11 -55.50 58.32
N LEU A 240 -35.90 -54.80 57.49
CA LEU A 240 -37.35 -54.71 57.66
C LEU A 240 -38.01 -56.10 57.58
N VAL A 241 -37.61 -56.93 56.61
CA VAL A 241 -38.13 -58.30 56.48
C VAL A 241 -37.74 -59.15 57.70
N ALA A 242 -36.48 -59.08 58.15
CA ALA A 242 -36.03 -59.81 59.33
C ALA A 242 -36.81 -59.43 60.59
N THR A 243 -36.94 -58.12 60.86
CA THR A 243 -37.72 -57.63 62.01
C THR A 243 -39.22 -57.97 61.93
N GLN A 244 -39.81 -58.01 60.74
CA GLN A 244 -41.18 -58.47 60.55
C GLN A 244 -41.33 -59.95 60.90
N GLU A 245 -40.37 -60.80 60.54
CA GLU A 245 -40.40 -62.22 60.89
C GLU A 245 -40.18 -62.44 62.39
N ASP A 246 -39.24 -61.72 63.02
CA ASP A 246 -39.03 -61.76 64.48
C ASP A 246 -40.29 -61.32 65.24
N LEU A 247 -40.98 -60.27 64.76
CA LEU A 247 -42.25 -59.84 65.32
C LEU A 247 -43.33 -60.93 65.17
N ARG A 248 -43.40 -61.58 64.01
CA ARG A 248 -44.34 -62.68 63.74
C ARG A 248 -44.09 -63.86 64.68
N GLN A 249 -42.82 -64.22 64.88
CA GLN A 249 -42.42 -65.28 65.80
C GLN A 249 -42.75 -64.92 67.25
N THR A 250 -42.38 -63.72 67.71
CA THR A 250 -42.68 -63.24 69.07
C THR A 250 -44.20 -63.18 69.33
N GLN A 251 -44.99 -62.75 68.33
CA GLN A 251 -46.45 -62.73 68.42
C GLN A 251 -47.03 -64.15 68.54
N ALA A 252 -46.45 -65.13 67.85
CA ALA A 252 -46.82 -66.53 67.98
C ALA A 252 -46.51 -67.08 69.38
N GLU A 253 -45.30 -66.82 69.90
CA GLU A 253 -44.89 -67.20 71.25
C GLU A 253 -45.77 -66.56 72.34
N LEU A 254 -46.12 -65.27 72.18
CA LEU A 254 -47.04 -64.57 73.08
C LEU A 254 -48.44 -65.21 73.08
N ASN A 255 -48.95 -65.59 71.90
CA ASN A 255 -50.24 -66.26 71.77
C ASN A 255 -50.22 -67.64 72.44
N GLU A 256 -49.15 -68.40 72.28
CA GLU A 256 -48.96 -69.70 72.92
C GLU A 256 -48.89 -69.54 74.45
N SER A 257 -48.11 -68.58 74.96
CA SER A 257 -48.04 -68.31 76.40
C SER A 257 -49.37 -67.86 76.98
N ARG A 258 -50.17 -67.06 76.24
CA ARG A 258 -51.54 -66.70 76.64
C ARG A 258 -52.44 -67.92 76.71
N GLU A 259 -52.30 -68.86 75.79
CA GLU A 259 -53.04 -70.12 75.81
C GLU A 259 -52.67 -70.99 77.02
N ARG A 260 -51.37 -71.17 77.28
CA ARG A 260 -50.89 -71.86 78.48
C ARG A 260 -51.41 -71.21 79.77
N LEU A 261 -51.40 -69.86 79.84
CA LEU A 261 -51.92 -69.14 81.00
C LEU A 261 -53.42 -69.39 81.20
N ARG A 262 -54.23 -69.32 80.14
CA ARG A 262 -55.66 -69.67 80.20
C ARG A 262 -55.88 -71.09 80.70
N ASP A 263 -55.06 -72.05 80.25
CA ASP A 263 -55.18 -73.43 80.71
C ASP A 263 -54.78 -73.62 82.18
N MET A 264 -53.72 -72.94 82.63
CA MET A 264 -53.33 -72.90 84.05
C MET A 264 -54.40 -72.23 84.92
N GLU A 265 -55.05 -71.16 84.45
CA GLU A 265 -56.18 -70.52 85.13
C GLU A 265 -57.38 -71.46 85.24
N LYS A 266 -57.74 -72.19 84.17
CA LYS A 266 -58.78 -73.22 84.21
C LYS A 266 -58.42 -74.30 85.25
N GLN A 267 -57.18 -74.76 85.28
CA GLN A 267 -56.71 -75.75 86.26
C GLN A 267 -56.80 -75.21 87.69
N LYS A 268 -56.35 -73.97 87.93
CA LYS A 268 -56.47 -73.29 89.23
C LYS A 268 -57.94 -73.18 89.66
N HIS A 269 -58.84 -72.76 88.79
CA HIS A 269 -60.28 -72.70 89.10
C HIS A 269 -60.85 -74.07 89.45
N LYS A 270 -60.46 -75.12 88.70
CA LYS A 270 -60.85 -76.50 89.01
C LYS A 270 -60.35 -76.96 90.38
N LEU A 271 -59.09 -76.67 90.72
CA LEU A 271 -58.51 -76.97 92.03
C LEU A 271 -59.17 -76.17 93.17
N GLN A 272 -59.44 -74.87 92.96
CA GLN A 272 -60.17 -74.03 93.93
C GLN A 272 -61.58 -74.55 94.18
N TYR A 273 -62.28 -75.00 93.13
CA TYR A 273 -63.58 -75.66 93.25
C TYR A 273 -63.50 -76.99 94.00
N GLN A 274 -62.48 -77.81 93.74
CA GLN A 274 -62.24 -79.03 94.51
C GLN A 274 -61.97 -78.74 95.99
N LEU A 275 -61.13 -77.74 96.30
CA LEU A 275 -60.84 -77.31 97.66
C LEU A 275 -62.07 -76.73 98.38
N SER A 276 -62.95 -76.00 97.70
CA SER A 276 -64.18 -75.51 98.32
C SER A 276 -65.15 -76.66 98.62
N VAL A 277 -65.24 -77.66 97.74
CA VAL A 277 -65.99 -78.90 97.98
C VAL A 277 -65.40 -79.69 99.15
N GLU A 278 -64.08 -79.78 99.30
CA GLU A 278 -63.43 -80.42 100.46
C GLU A 278 -63.61 -79.63 101.76
N LYS A 279 -63.52 -78.30 101.73
CA LYS A 279 -63.78 -77.45 102.91
C LYS A 279 -65.24 -77.55 103.37
N LEU A 280 -66.21 -77.67 102.46
CA LEU A 280 -67.61 -77.96 102.79
C LEU A 280 -67.79 -79.35 103.42
N LYS A 281 -66.94 -80.33 103.07
CA LYS A 281 -66.90 -81.65 103.73
C LYS A 281 -66.20 -81.64 105.09
N ALA A 282 -65.22 -80.74 105.31
CA ALA A 282 -64.47 -80.64 106.57
C ALA A 282 -65.14 -79.72 107.62
N GLY A 283 -65.89 -78.70 107.21
CA GLY A 283 -66.66 -77.81 108.10
C GLY A 283 -67.89 -78.46 108.75
N GLY A 284 -68.32 -79.63 108.30
CA GLY A 284 -69.43 -80.40 108.89
C GLY A 284 -69.08 -81.19 110.16
N LYS A 285 -67.86 -81.06 110.70
CA LYS A 285 -67.42 -81.72 111.95
C LYS A 285 -66.58 -80.77 112.80
N LYS A 286 -67.22 -79.83 113.50
CA LYS A 286 -66.94 -79.48 114.91
C LYS A 286 -67.81 -78.29 115.37
N SER A 287 -68.65 -78.63 116.36
CA SER A 287 -69.36 -77.84 117.38
C SER A 287 -70.32 -76.75 116.93
#